data_AF-A0A2T2QV04-F1
#
_entry.id   AF-A0A2T2QV04-F1
#
_cell.length_a   1.000
_cell.length_b   1.000
_cell.length_c   1.000
_cell.angle_alpha   90.00
_cell.angle_beta   90.00
_cell.angle_gamma   90.00
#
_symmetry.space_group_name_H-M   'P 1'
#
loop_
_entity.id
_entity.type
_entity.pdbx_description
1 polymer ?
#
loop_
_entity_poly.entity_id
_entity_poly.type
_entity_poly.pdbx_seq_one_letter_code
_entity_poly.pdbx_strand_id
1 'polypeptide(L)'
;MSRITPMSLPNERFPSGSWLNGARRGAEQRVGEGGEIAWPRPALRCVPAQGVAERLAQSVASQGPDSWDPLVLVERLRIPVRYQPLRAAEGGLEAAIVSSLDHEFEIVCDEWLPDQDSDRLRFRVAHELAHTLFFNWSDNPPSRVSERTDEEERFCDEFAEALLAESERLPPSDY
;
A
#
# COMPACT_ATOMS: atom_id res chain seq x y z
N MET A 1 9.98 -44.12 29.63
CA MET A 1 10.94 -42.99 29.54
C MET A 1 11.21 -42.72 28.06
N SER A 2 10.38 -41.88 27.43
CA SER A 2 10.49 -41.59 26.00
C SER A 2 11.30 -40.32 25.80
N ARG A 3 12.38 -40.40 25.01
CA ARG A 3 13.22 -39.25 24.65
C ARG A 3 12.58 -38.51 23.49
N ILE A 4 12.31 -37.23 23.68
CA ILE A 4 11.86 -36.30 22.63
C ILE A 4 13.11 -35.78 21.91
N THR A 5 13.16 -35.99 20.60
CA THR A 5 14.20 -35.42 19.73
C THR A 5 13.72 -34.07 19.21
N PRO A 6 14.48 -32.97 19.33
CA PRO A 6 14.09 -31.69 18.76
C PRO A 6 14.35 -31.67 17.24
N MET A 7 13.36 -31.21 16.47
CA MET A 7 13.52 -30.89 15.05
C MET A 7 14.23 -29.54 14.92
N SER A 8 15.38 -29.53 14.25
CA SER A 8 16.04 -28.30 13.79
C SER A 8 15.30 -27.73 12.58
N LEU A 9 14.91 -26.46 12.66
CA LEU A 9 14.41 -25.70 11.50
C LEU A 9 15.59 -25.27 10.61
N PRO A 10 15.40 -25.23 9.27
CA PRO A 10 16.42 -24.77 8.35
C PRO A 10 16.62 -23.25 8.47
N ASN A 11 17.89 -22.86 8.43
CA ASN A 11 18.38 -21.50 8.50
C ASN A 11 18.29 -20.87 7.09
N GLU A 12 17.18 -20.20 6.77
CA GLU A 12 17.02 -19.49 5.50
C GLU A 12 17.78 -18.16 5.53
N ARG A 13 18.94 -18.15 4.88
CA ARG A 13 19.70 -16.94 4.59
C ARG A 13 19.00 -16.17 3.48
N PHE A 14 18.47 -15.00 3.80
CA PHE A 14 18.08 -13.99 2.80
C PHE A 14 19.34 -13.46 2.09
N PRO A 15 19.36 -13.36 0.75
CA PRO A 15 20.47 -12.74 0.04
C PRO A 15 20.40 -11.22 0.22
N SER A 16 21.43 -10.66 0.85
CA SER A 16 21.76 -9.24 0.81
C SER A 16 22.23 -8.88 -0.61
N GLY A 17 21.29 -8.53 -1.49
CA GLY A 17 21.54 -8.27 -2.91
C GLY A 17 20.93 -6.94 -3.38
N SER A 18 21.82 -6.03 -3.77
CA SER A 18 21.60 -4.74 -4.46
C SER A 18 20.40 -4.70 -5.44
N TRP A 19 19.43 -3.82 -5.16
CA TRP A 19 18.23 -3.54 -5.97
C TRP A 19 18.44 -2.56 -7.14
N LEU A 20 19.70 -2.17 -7.43
CA LEU A 20 20.01 -1.20 -8.48
C LEU A 20 20.60 -1.90 -9.71
N ASN A 21 19.76 -2.16 -10.73
CA ASN A 21 20.04 -1.84 -12.13
C ASN A 21 18.99 -2.43 -13.08
N GLY A 22 18.40 -1.56 -13.91
CA GLY A 22 18.00 -1.92 -15.27
C GLY A 22 16.56 -1.59 -15.65
N ALA A 23 16.33 -0.39 -16.20
CA ALA A 23 15.70 -0.18 -17.52
C ALA A 23 15.41 1.30 -17.75
N ARG A 24 16.34 2.01 -18.41
CA ARG A 24 16.07 3.28 -19.10
C ARG A 24 15.59 2.97 -20.51
N ARG A 25 14.41 3.48 -20.89
CA ARG A 25 14.16 4.12 -22.20
C ARG A 25 12.76 4.75 -22.27
N GLY A 26 12.73 6.08 -22.40
CA GLY A 26 11.78 6.81 -23.24
C GLY A 26 10.39 7.10 -22.67
N ALA A 27 10.27 8.08 -21.78
CA ALA A 27 9.08 8.90 -21.66
C ALA A 27 9.48 10.34 -21.32
N GLU A 28 8.85 11.28 -22.02
CA GLU A 28 9.17 12.69 -22.04
C GLU A 28 9.12 13.34 -20.65
N GLN A 29 10.17 14.12 -20.39
CA GLN A 29 10.50 14.73 -19.13
C GLN A 29 9.61 15.95 -18.89
N ARG A 30 8.56 15.80 -18.08
CA ARG A 30 7.95 16.92 -17.36
C ARG A 30 8.49 16.91 -15.94
N VAL A 31 9.38 17.86 -15.67
CA VAL A 31 9.89 18.16 -14.34
C VAL A 31 8.80 18.93 -13.58
N GLY A 32 8.19 18.27 -12.60
CA GLY A 32 7.62 18.92 -11.42
C GLY A 32 8.37 18.38 -10.21
N GLU A 33 8.85 19.26 -9.34
CA GLU A 33 9.66 18.93 -8.17
C GLU A 33 8.86 18.07 -7.17
N GLY A 34 8.97 16.75 -7.33
CA GLY A 34 8.44 15.75 -6.42
C GLY A 34 9.00 14.41 -6.88
N GLY A 35 9.98 13.86 -6.15
CA GLY A 35 10.60 12.58 -6.51
C GLY A 35 9.55 11.51 -6.79
N GLU A 36 9.76 10.73 -7.85
CA GLU A 36 8.93 9.58 -8.17
C GLU A 36 8.98 8.59 -7.01
N ILE A 37 7.83 8.29 -6.39
CA ILE A 37 7.75 7.29 -5.32
C ILE A 37 7.92 5.91 -5.95
N ALA A 38 8.94 5.16 -5.52
CA ALA A 38 9.10 3.78 -5.95
C ALA A 38 8.11 2.91 -5.16
N TRP A 39 6.94 2.67 -5.76
CA TRP A 39 5.99 1.68 -5.26
C TRP A 39 6.59 0.28 -5.37
N PRO A 40 6.46 -0.61 -4.37
CA PRO A 40 7.08 -1.92 -4.40
C PRO A 40 6.68 -2.74 -5.63
N ARG A 41 7.68 -3.22 -6.37
CA ARG A 41 7.54 -4.11 -7.52
C ARG A 41 8.61 -5.21 -7.45
N PRO A 42 8.32 -6.45 -7.88
CA PRO A 42 7.08 -6.93 -8.50
C PRO A 42 5.94 -7.14 -7.50
N ALA A 43 4.74 -7.42 -8.02
CA ALA A 43 3.56 -7.75 -7.22
C ALA A 43 3.81 -8.92 -6.24
N LEU A 44 3.24 -8.84 -5.05
CA LEU A 44 3.25 -9.90 -4.05
C LEU A 44 2.30 -11.02 -4.49
N ARG A 45 2.85 -12.19 -4.84
CA ARG A 45 2.06 -13.37 -5.26
C ARG A 45 1.54 -14.20 -4.10
N CYS A 46 2.01 -13.91 -2.89
CA CYS A 46 1.58 -14.52 -1.64
C CYS A 46 1.80 -13.51 -0.51
N VAL A 47 1.12 -13.72 0.62
CA VAL A 47 1.31 -12.92 1.82
C VAL A 47 2.71 -13.16 2.38
N PRO A 48 3.56 -12.12 2.51
CA PRO A 48 4.89 -12.28 3.07
C PRO A 48 4.88 -12.65 4.56
N ALA A 49 6.05 -13.02 5.09
CA ALA A 49 6.21 -13.29 6.52
C ALA A 49 5.93 -12.04 7.39
N GLN A 50 5.67 -12.28 8.68
CA GLN A 50 5.38 -11.24 9.67
C GLN A 50 6.42 -10.10 9.67
N GLY A 51 5.95 -8.86 9.82
CA GLY A 51 6.77 -7.65 9.86
C GLY A 51 7.29 -7.18 8.51
N VAL A 52 7.01 -7.89 7.40
CA VAL A 52 7.30 -7.36 6.05
C VAL A 52 6.39 -6.16 5.73
N ALA A 53 5.12 -6.20 6.17
CA ALA A 53 4.17 -5.09 6.01
C ALA A 53 4.74 -3.78 6.59
N GLU A 54 5.18 -3.82 7.85
CA GLU A 54 5.81 -2.68 8.53
C GLU A 54 7.05 -2.15 7.79
N ARG A 55 7.94 -3.03 7.34
CA ARG A 55 9.15 -2.62 6.61
C ARG A 55 8.83 -2.01 5.26
N LEU A 56 7.82 -2.52 4.56
CA LEU A 56 7.35 -1.94 3.30
C LEU A 56 6.73 -0.57 3.54
N ALA A 57 5.90 -0.41 4.58
CA ALA A 57 5.32 0.87 4.96
C ALA A 57 6.41 1.90 5.29
N GLN A 58 7.41 1.52 6.09
CA GLN A 58 8.59 2.36 6.39
C GLN A 58 9.39 2.70 5.13
N SER A 59 9.62 1.73 4.25
CA SER A 59 10.33 1.95 2.99
C SER A 59 9.57 2.91 2.09
N VAL A 60 8.24 2.80 2.01
CA VAL A 60 7.39 3.74 1.30
C VAL A 60 7.53 5.11 1.95
N ALA A 61 7.25 5.23 3.24
CA ALA A 61 7.33 6.47 4.02
C ALA A 61 8.71 7.18 3.93
N SER A 62 9.80 6.44 3.75
CA SER A 62 11.14 7.04 3.62
C SER A 62 11.40 7.79 2.29
N GLN A 63 10.52 7.65 1.29
CA GLN A 63 10.75 8.15 -0.08
C GLN A 63 10.08 9.50 -0.41
N GLY A 64 9.36 10.08 0.53
CA GLY A 64 8.40 11.16 0.27
C GLY A 64 8.69 12.37 1.16
N PRO A 65 7.97 13.47 0.94
CA PRO A 65 8.18 14.70 1.70
C PRO A 65 7.80 14.50 3.17
N ASP A 66 8.12 15.49 4.00
CA ASP A 66 7.99 15.44 5.46
C ASP A 66 6.55 15.19 6.00
N SER A 67 5.54 14.97 5.15
CA SER A 67 4.20 14.53 5.57
C SER A 67 3.68 13.40 4.66
N TRP A 68 3.21 12.32 5.28
CA TRP A 68 2.73 11.12 4.60
C TRP A 68 1.25 10.88 4.83
N ASP A 69 0.42 11.78 4.31
CA ASP A 69 -1.00 11.50 4.19
C ASP A 69 -1.20 10.40 3.11
N PRO A 70 -1.88 9.27 3.41
CA PRO A 70 -2.24 8.27 2.41
C PRO A 70 -2.95 8.86 1.18
N LEU A 71 -3.73 9.93 1.33
CA LEU A 71 -4.38 10.61 0.20
C LEU A 71 -3.36 11.27 -0.74
N VAL A 72 -2.31 11.90 -0.19
CA VAL A 72 -1.21 12.49 -0.96
C VAL A 72 -0.40 11.41 -1.67
N LEU A 73 -0.22 10.26 -1.03
CA LEU A 73 0.46 9.11 -1.63
C LEU A 73 -0.30 8.56 -2.84
N VAL A 74 -1.63 8.39 -2.71
CA VAL A 74 -2.51 7.95 -3.79
C VAL A 74 -2.47 8.91 -4.98
N GLU A 75 -2.48 10.22 -4.73
CA GLU A 75 -2.31 11.24 -5.77
C GLU A 75 -0.96 11.11 -6.49
N ARG A 76 0.14 10.91 -5.76
CA ARG A 76 1.48 10.73 -6.34
C ARG A 76 1.62 9.45 -7.16
N LEU A 77 0.92 8.40 -6.77
CA LEU A 77 0.81 7.16 -7.54
C LEU A 77 -0.13 7.29 -8.75
N ARG A 78 -0.77 8.46 -8.91
CA ARG A 78 -1.75 8.75 -9.96
C ARG A 78 -2.91 7.77 -9.97
N ILE A 79 -3.30 7.29 -8.79
CA ILE A 79 -4.51 6.51 -8.61
C ILE A 79 -5.66 7.51 -8.40
N PRO A 80 -6.67 7.55 -9.28
CA PRO A 80 -7.86 8.37 -9.09
C PRO A 80 -8.53 8.11 -7.75
N VAL A 81 -8.97 9.19 -7.09
CA VAL A 81 -9.84 9.13 -5.92
C VAL A 81 -11.19 9.73 -6.28
N ARG A 82 -12.27 9.01 -5.98
CA ARG A 82 -13.64 9.48 -6.18
C ARG A 82 -14.43 9.34 -4.89
N TYR A 83 -15.28 10.33 -4.63
CA TYR A 83 -16.21 10.31 -3.50
C TYR A 83 -17.59 9.92 -4.01
N GLN A 84 -18.22 8.92 -3.41
CA GLN A 84 -19.59 8.52 -3.69
C GLN A 84 -20.21 7.85 -2.45
N PRO A 85 -21.54 7.67 -2.38
CA PRO A 85 -22.15 6.96 -1.26
C PRO A 85 -21.67 5.50 -1.18
N LEU A 86 -20.92 5.19 -0.13
CA LEU A 86 -20.59 3.81 0.26
C LEU A 86 -21.32 3.39 1.55
N ARG A 87 -21.98 4.34 2.22
CA ARG A 87 -22.86 4.12 3.38
C ARG A 87 -22.12 3.59 4.62
N ALA A 88 -20.90 4.05 4.88
CA ALA A 88 -20.10 3.73 6.06
C ALA A 88 -20.89 3.90 7.37
N ALA A 89 -21.69 4.97 7.48
CA ALA A 89 -22.54 5.22 8.66
C ALA A 89 -23.63 4.13 8.89
N GLU A 90 -23.98 3.36 7.85
CA GLU A 90 -24.94 2.24 7.90
C GLU A 90 -24.23 0.87 7.96
N GLY A 91 -22.91 0.83 8.18
CA GLY A 91 -22.10 -0.39 8.15
C GLY A 91 -21.60 -0.78 6.76
N GLY A 92 -21.66 0.14 5.79
CA GLY A 92 -20.99 0.02 4.49
C GLY A 92 -19.48 0.25 4.58
N LEU A 93 -18.84 0.46 3.42
CA LEU A 93 -17.39 0.65 3.33
C LEU A 93 -17.04 2.13 3.48
N GLU A 94 -15.93 2.45 4.14
CA GLU A 94 -15.40 3.82 4.17
C GLU A 94 -14.59 4.15 2.90
N ALA A 95 -13.83 3.16 2.40
CA ALA A 95 -13.13 3.23 1.14
C ALA A 95 -13.11 1.84 0.49
N ALA A 96 -12.94 1.80 -0.82
CA ALA A 96 -12.78 0.56 -1.59
C ALA A 96 -11.91 0.82 -2.81
N ILE A 97 -10.97 -0.07 -3.10
CA ILE A 97 -10.33 -0.11 -4.40
C ILE A 97 -11.23 -0.81 -5.42
N VAL A 98 -11.43 -0.17 -6.57
CA VAL A 98 -12.19 -0.72 -7.69
C VAL A 98 -11.33 -0.70 -8.95
N SER A 99 -11.44 -1.75 -9.76
CA SER A 99 -10.94 -1.73 -11.13
C SER A 99 -11.98 -1.06 -12.01
N SER A 100 -11.63 0.06 -12.66
CA SER A 100 -12.48 0.70 -13.65
C SER A 100 -12.14 0.16 -15.05
N LEU A 101 -13.07 0.29 -16.01
CA LEU A 101 -12.77 0.00 -17.42
C LEU A 101 -11.80 1.03 -18.03
N ASP A 102 -11.84 2.27 -17.52
CA ASP A 102 -11.06 3.40 -18.05
C ASP A 102 -9.81 3.71 -17.21
N HIS A 103 -9.74 3.20 -15.98
CA HIS A 103 -8.63 3.40 -15.06
C HIS A 103 -8.11 2.07 -14.54
N GLU A 104 -6.78 1.95 -14.49
CA GLU A 104 -6.07 0.81 -13.94
C GLU A 104 -6.55 0.46 -12.52
N PHE A 105 -6.69 1.48 -11.66
CA PHE A 105 -7.34 1.43 -10.35
C PHE A 105 -8.09 2.72 -10.10
N GLU A 106 -9.10 2.68 -9.23
CA GLU A 106 -9.68 3.85 -8.59
C GLU A 106 -9.89 3.52 -7.11
N ILE A 107 -9.59 4.47 -6.22
CA ILE A 107 -10.03 4.40 -4.82
C ILE A 107 -11.32 5.20 -4.69
N VAL A 108 -12.36 4.52 -4.24
CA VAL A 108 -13.65 5.14 -3.97
C VAL A 108 -13.77 5.35 -2.46
N CYS A 109 -13.99 6.58 -2.03
CA CYS A 109 -14.20 6.96 -0.64
C CYS A 109 -15.67 7.30 -0.39
N ASP A 110 -16.17 7.04 0.82
CA ASP A 110 -17.54 7.44 1.17
C ASP A 110 -17.65 8.96 1.28
N GLU A 111 -18.60 9.55 0.55
CA GLU A 111 -18.84 10.99 0.57
C GLU A 111 -19.54 11.47 1.86
N TRP A 112 -20.14 10.55 2.63
CA TRP A 112 -20.88 10.88 3.87
C TRP A 112 -20.07 10.67 5.14
N LEU A 113 -18.77 10.39 5.02
CA LEU A 113 -17.90 10.33 6.20
C LEU A 113 -17.85 11.72 6.87
N PRO A 114 -18.13 11.81 8.17
CA PRO A 114 -18.02 13.08 8.87
C PRO A 114 -16.57 13.58 8.85
N ASP A 115 -16.36 14.89 8.73
CA ASP A 115 -15.03 15.53 8.74
C ASP A 115 -14.15 15.11 9.94
N GLN A 116 -14.78 14.63 11.02
CA GLN A 116 -14.15 14.20 12.27
C GLN A 116 -13.58 12.76 12.21
N ASP A 117 -13.91 11.99 11.16
CA ASP A 117 -13.45 10.61 10.93
C ASP A 117 -12.28 10.55 9.93
N SER A 118 -11.51 11.64 9.80
CA SER A 118 -10.38 11.73 8.87
C SER A 118 -9.36 10.61 9.06
N ASP A 119 -9.04 10.22 10.29
CA ASP A 119 -8.08 9.13 10.56
C ASP A 119 -8.59 7.75 10.14
N ARG A 120 -9.90 7.50 10.28
CA ARG A 120 -10.53 6.27 9.79
C ARG A 120 -10.47 6.20 8.27
N LEU A 121 -10.76 7.31 7.59
CA LEU A 121 -10.64 7.38 6.14
C LEU A 121 -9.19 7.18 5.70
N ARG A 122 -8.23 7.87 6.34
CA ARG A 122 -6.80 7.73 6.04
C ARG A 122 -6.32 6.29 6.21
N PHE A 123 -6.73 5.61 7.29
CA PHE A 123 -6.45 4.19 7.51
C PHE A 123 -7.00 3.33 6.37
N ARG A 124 -8.26 3.54 6.01
CA ARG A 124 -8.92 2.76 4.96
C ARG A 124 -8.30 3.00 3.58
N VAL A 125 -7.95 4.22 3.26
CA VAL A 125 -7.21 4.54 2.03
C VAL A 125 -5.84 3.85 2.03
N ALA A 126 -5.11 3.85 3.15
CA ALA A 126 -3.84 3.14 3.27
C ALA A 126 -4.00 1.63 3.11
N HIS A 127 -5.06 1.05 3.67
CA HIS A 127 -5.41 -0.37 3.52
C HIS A 127 -5.73 -0.71 2.05
N GLU A 128 -6.60 0.05 1.40
CA GLU A 128 -6.94 -0.15 -0.01
C GLU A 128 -5.72 0.02 -0.93
N LEU A 129 -4.82 0.94 -0.57
CA LEU A 129 -3.56 1.10 -1.27
C LEU A 129 -2.66 -0.13 -1.09
N ALA A 130 -2.62 -0.74 0.10
CA ALA A 130 -1.86 -1.97 0.34
C ALA A 130 -2.33 -3.13 -0.55
N HIS A 131 -3.63 -3.22 -0.86
CA HIS A 131 -4.13 -4.22 -1.82
C HIS A 131 -3.47 -4.11 -3.18
N THR A 132 -3.07 -2.90 -3.63
CA THR A 132 -2.39 -2.73 -4.93
C THR A 132 -1.04 -3.44 -5.00
N LEU A 133 -0.44 -3.81 -3.86
CA LEU A 133 0.80 -4.61 -3.81
C LEU A 133 0.57 -6.04 -4.34
N PHE A 134 -0.68 -6.52 -4.33
CA PHE A 134 -1.10 -7.84 -4.83
C PHE A 134 -1.64 -7.77 -6.27
N PHE A 135 -1.37 -6.69 -6.99
CA PHE A 135 -1.73 -6.55 -8.40
C PHE A 135 -0.51 -6.42 -9.29
N ASN A 136 -0.63 -6.98 -10.50
CA ASN A 136 0.33 -6.77 -11.56
C ASN A 136 0.00 -5.49 -12.33
N TRP A 137 0.72 -4.42 -12.02
CA TRP A 137 0.60 -3.10 -12.66
C TRP A 137 1.07 -3.07 -14.13
N SER A 138 1.63 -4.17 -14.65
CA SER A 138 2.00 -4.26 -16.07
C SER A 138 0.86 -4.75 -16.96
N ASP A 139 -0.24 -5.23 -16.37
CA ASP A 139 -1.45 -5.61 -17.10
C ASP A 139 -2.36 -4.38 -17.29
N ASN A 140 -3.18 -4.38 -18.35
CA ASN A 140 -4.14 -3.30 -18.60
C ASN A 140 -5.54 -3.87 -18.90
N PRO A 141 -6.50 -3.81 -17.96
CA PRO A 141 -6.34 -3.26 -16.60
C PRO A 141 -5.42 -4.15 -15.73
N PRO A 142 -4.84 -3.62 -14.64
CA PRO A 142 -4.09 -4.39 -13.67
C PRO A 142 -4.89 -5.58 -13.18
N SER A 143 -4.22 -6.72 -13.11
CA SER A 143 -4.84 -7.95 -12.65
C SER A 143 -4.30 -8.35 -11.29
N ARG A 144 -5.17 -8.89 -10.44
CA ARG A 144 -4.78 -9.43 -9.14
C ARG A 144 -3.94 -10.69 -9.37
N VAL A 145 -2.81 -10.83 -8.68
CA VAL A 145 -1.90 -11.98 -8.86
C VAL A 145 -2.15 -13.13 -7.88
N SER A 146 -3.02 -12.92 -6.90
CA SER A 146 -3.43 -13.90 -5.89
C SER A 146 -4.92 -13.75 -5.53
N GLU A 147 -5.52 -14.82 -5.02
CA GLU A 147 -6.84 -14.76 -4.40
C GLU A 147 -6.78 -13.96 -3.08
N ARG A 148 -7.88 -13.29 -2.73
CA ARG A 148 -8.02 -12.58 -1.46
C ARG A 148 -8.15 -13.59 -0.32
N THR A 149 -7.35 -13.47 0.72
CA THR A 149 -7.39 -14.34 1.90
C THR A 149 -7.38 -13.52 3.19
N ASP A 150 -7.78 -14.12 4.31
CA ASP A 150 -7.75 -13.45 5.62
C ASP A 150 -6.32 -13.04 6.03
N GLU A 151 -5.30 -13.78 5.58
CA GLU A 151 -3.89 -13.39 5.76
C GLU A 151 -3.56 -12.11 5.01
N GLU A 152 -4.13 -11.90 3.82
CA GLU A 152 -3.90 -10.71 3.01
C GLU A 152 -4.52 -9.48 3.67
N GLU A 153 -5.76 -9.61 4.18
CA GLU A 153 -6.42 -8.55 4.95
C GLU A 153 -5.59 -8.10 6.14
N ARG A 154 -5.10 -9.07 6.93
CA ARG A 154 -4.23 -8.77 8.08
C ARG A 154 -2.96 -8.07 7.66
N PHE A 155 -2.35 -8.49 6.55
CA PHE A 155 -1.18 -7.81 6.00
C PHE A 155 -1.49 -6.36 5.58
N CYS A 156 -2.63 -6.13 4.93
CA CYS A 156 -3.05 -4.78 4.53
C CYS A 156 -3.34 -3.89 5.75
N ASP A 157 -3.95 -4.44 6.80
CA ASP A 157 -4.15 -3.74 8.09
C ASP A 157 -2.80 -3.38 8.72
N GLU A 158 -1.87 -4.34 8.87
CA GLU A 158 -0.53 -4.10 9.43
C GLU A 158 0.24 -3.04 8.62
N PHE A 159 0.14 -3.05 7.29
CA PHE A 159 0.76 -2.05 6.43
C PHE A 159 0.14 -0.66 6.66
N ALA A 160 -1.18 -0.58 6.72
CA ALA A 160 -1.90 0.68 6.92
C ALA A 160 -1.59 1.32 8.28
N GLU A 161 -1.57 0.53 9.35
CA GLU A 161 -1.18 0.97 10.70
C GLU A 161 0.25 1.51 10.69
N ALA A 162 1.20 0.77 10.12
CA ALA A 162 2.60 1.17 10.07
C ALA A 162 2.80 2.44 9.23
N LEU A 163 2.12 2.57 8.09
CA LEU A 163 2.22 3.75 7.23
C LEU A 163 1.70 5.01 7.94
N LEU A 164 0.57 4.90 8.63
CA LEU A 164 0.02 6.01 9.42
C LEU A 164 0.93 6.39 10.59
N ALA A 165 1.47 5.41 11.31
CA ALA A 165 2.39 5.66 12.41
C ALA A 165 3.65 6.44 11.95
N GLU A 166 4.15 6.17 10.74
CA GLU A 166 5.24 6.98 10.16
C GLU A 166 4.77 8.39 9.79
N SER A 167 3.53 8.54 9.29
CA SER A 167 2.97 9.85 8.94
C SER A 167 2.83 10.79 10.14
N GLU A 168 2.51 10.26 11.32
CA GLU A 168 2.33 11.01 12.56
C GLU A 168 3.65 11.32 13.26
N ARG A 169 4.70 10.55 12.98
CA ARG A 169 6.04 10.76 13.56
C ARG A 169 6.75 11.97 12.97
N LEU A 170 6.45 12.31 11.72
CA LEU A 170 7.03 13.46 11.05
C LEU A 170 6.25 14.73 11.44
N PRO A 171 6.93 15.82 11.83
CA PRO A 171 6.25 17.08 12.10
C PRO A 171 5.51 17.53 10.83
N PRO A 172 4.33 18.16 10.94
CA PRO A 172 3.66 18.74 9.79
C PRO A 172 4.63 19.68 9.09
N SER A 173 4.79 19.49 7.78
CA SER A 173 5.65 20.33 6.96
C SER A 173 5.02 21.73 6.90
N ASP A 174 5.77 22.78 7.25
CA ASP A 174 5.31 24.19 7.28
C ASP A 174 5.07 24.80 5.87
N TYR A 175 4.62 24.03 4.88
CA TYR A 175 4.39 24.50 3.51
C TYR A 175 2.99 25.08 3.29
#